data_AF-A0A1T4L400-F1
#
_entry.id   AF-A0A1T4L400-F1
#
_cell.length_a   1.000
_cell.length_b   1.000
_cell.length_c   1.000
_cell.angle_alpha   90.00
_cell.angle_beta   90.00
_cell.angle_gamma   90.00
#
_symmetry.space_group_name_H-M   'P 1'
#
loop_
_entity.id
_entity.type
_entity.pdbx_description
1 polymer ?
#
loop_
_entity_poly.entity_id
_entity_poly.type
_entity_poly.pdbx_seq_one_letter_code
_entity_poly.pdbx_strand_id
1 'polypeptide(L)'
;MVITKEIQELIPIAPIIPIVTVSSKGEPHLIVVGKVKEVRDSDILVFDIYKMQTTQQNILETGKMQVVIASREGTPRGYRITGKAQVEGKQVLFKAERAEPLL
;
A
#
# COMPACT_ATOMS: atom_id res chain seq x y z
N MET A 1 3.99 15.54 -4.56
CA MET A 1 2.87 14.59 -4.47
C MET A 1 3.34 13.30 -5.12
N VAL A 2 3.37 12.22 -4.36
CA VAL A 2 3.84 10.90 -4.81
C VAL A 2 2.73 10.16 -5.54
N ILE A 3 1.48 10.34 -5.08
CA ILE A 3 0.29 9.80 -5.72
C ILE A 3 -0.10 10.72 -6.87
N THR A 4 0.33 10.41 -8.09
CA THR A 4 0.00 11.18 -9.30
C THR A 4 -1.47 11.01 -9.72
N LYS A 5 -1.95 11.83 -10.65
CA LYS A 5 -3.31 11.69 -11.21
C LYS A 5 -3.57 10.28 -11.77
N GLU A 6 -2.59 9.71 -12.46
CA GLU A 6 -2.70 8.35 -13.01
C GLU A 6 -2.86 7.29 -11.92
N ILE A 7 -2.14 7.43 -10.81
CA ILE A 7 -2.29 6.52 -9.65
C ILE A 7 -3.66 6.73 -9.00
N GLN A 8 -4.15 7.97 -8.90
CA GLN A 8 -5.49 8.27 -8.37
C GLN A 8 -6.60 7.61 -9.21
N GLU A 9 -6.48 7.64 -10.53
CA GLU A 9 -7.43 6.98 -11.43
C GLU A 9 -7.36 5.45 -11.35
N LEU A 10 -6.21 4.89 -10.97
CA LEU A 10 -6.00 3.44 -10.86
C LEU A 10 -6.55 2.86 -9.56
N ILE A 11 -6.50 3.63 -8.47
CA ILE A 11 -7.01 3.23 -7.14
C ILE A 11 -8.44 2.65 -7.17
N PRO A 12 -9.46 3.30 -7.77
CA PRO A 12 -10.83 2.79 -7.72
C PRO A 12 -11.06 1.50 -8.51
N ILE A 13 -10.20 1.20 -9.51
CA ILE A 13 -10.32 0.03 -10.39
C ILE A 13 -9.39 -1.13 -9.97
N ALA A 14 -8.65 -0.99 -8.86
CA ALA A 14 -7.77 -2.02 -8.31
C ALA A 14 -8.44 -2.72 -7.11
N PRO A 15 -9.17 -3.82 -7.30
CA PRO A 15 -9.97 -4.45 -6.24
C PRO A 15 -9.11 -5.21 -5.21
N ILE A 16 -7.91 -5.63 -5.61
CA ILE A 16 -6.98 -6.41 -4.79
C ILE A 16 -5.64 -5.68 -4.81
N ILE A 17 -5.13 -5.36 -3.63
CA ILE A 17 -3.90 -4.59 -3.45
C ILE A 17 -2.85 -5.46 -2.75
N PRO A 18 -1.79 -5.88 -3.44
CA PRO A 18 -0.64 -6.50 -2.80
C PRO A 18 0.08 -5.48 -1.92
N ILE A 19 0.40 -5.89 -0.69
CA ILE A 19 1.22 -5.12 0.24
C ILE A 19 2.37 -5.98 0.76
N VAL A 20 3.53 -5.37 0.92
CA VAL A 20 4.72 -6.00 1.52
C VAL A 20 5.12 -5.18 2.73
N THR A 21 5.31 -5.84 3.86
CA THR A 21 5.94 -5.28 5.05
C THR A 21 7.26 -5.98 5.31
N VAL A 22 8.14 -5.38 6.11
CA VAL A 22 9.47 -5.96 6.40
C VAL A 22 9.65 -6.11 7.90
N SER A 23 10.06 -7.28 8.36
CA SER A 23 10.38 -7.53 9.77
C SER A 23 11.67 -6.80 10.19
N SER A 24 11.92 -6.68 11.50
CA SER A 24 13.19 -6.18 12.03
C SER A 24 14.43 -6.93 11.53
N LYS A 25 14.28 -8.19 11.08
CA LYS A 25 15.36 -9.01 10.49
C LYS A 25 15.58 -8.75 8.99
N GLY A 26 14.78 -7.88 8.37
CA GLY A 26 14.84 -7.61 6.93
C GLY A 26 14.06 -8.62 6.07
N GLU A 27 13.26 -9.50 6.69
CA GLU A 27 12.47 -10.50 5.95
C GLU A 27 11.17 -9.88 5.41
N PRO A 28 10.86 -10.04 4.12
CA PRO A 28 9.61 -9.52 3.56
C PRO A 28 8.43 -10.42 3.92
N HIS A 29 7.29 -9.79 4.18
CA HIS A 29 6.00 -10.45 4.38
C HIS A 29 4.98 -9.83 3.42
N LEU A 30 4.62 -10.57 2.37
CA LEU A 30 3.64 -10.19 1.35
C LEU A 30 2.27 -10.75 1.71
N ILE A 31 1.25 -9.90 1.64
CA ILE A 31 -0.16 -10.31 1.65
C ILE A 31 -0.95 -9.52 0.60
N VAL A 32 -2.22 -9.89 0.41
CA VAL A 32 -3.18 -9.10 -0.37
C VAL A 32 -4.25 -8.53 0.55
N VAL A 33 -4.64 -7.29 0.30
CA VAL A 33 -5.77 -6.62 0.96
C VAL A 33 -6.81 -6.22 -0.08
N GLY A 34 -7.98 -5.79 0.38
CA GLY A 34 -8.99 -5.21 -0.51
C GLY A 34 -8.56 -3.85 -1.07
N LYS A 35 -9.45 -3.22 -1.84
CA LYS A 35 -9.24 -1.88 -2.39
C LYS A 35 -8.80 -0.87 -1.32
N VAL A 36 -8.10 0.17 -1.76
CA VAL A 36 -7.82 1.35 -0.91
C VAL A 36 -9.14 1.90 -0.39
N LYS A 37 -9.24 2.10 0.93
CA LYS A 37 -10.46 2.60 1.58
C LYS A 37 -10.66 4.09 1.28
N GLU A 38 -9.61 4.87 1.43
CA GLU A 38 -9.58 6.30 1.17
C GLU A 38 -8.14 6.78 0.97
N VAL A 39 -8.00 7.98 0.40
CA VAL A 39 -6.73 8.70 0.30
C VAL A 39 -6.83 9.95 1.17
N ARG A 40 -5.94 10.10 2.17
CA ARG A 40 -5.84 11.27 3.04
C ARG A 40 -4.61 12.11 2.67
N ASP A 41 -4.66 13.41 2.90
CA ASP A 41 -3.53 14.35 2.73
C ASP A 41 -2.76 14.17 1.40
N SER A 42 -3.50 13.85 0.34
CA SER A 42 -3.02 13.53 -1.03
C SER A 42 -2.07 12.34 -1.19
N ASP A 43 -1.35 11.91 -0.15
CA ASP A 43 -0.28 10.91 -0.23
C ASP A 43 -0.39 9.79 0.84
N ILE A 44 -1.49 9.73 1.60
CA ILE A 44 -1.74 8.66 2.58
C ILE A 44 -2.81 7.71 2.06
N LEU A 45 -2.46 6.45 1.83
CA LEU A 45 -3.41 5.40 1.47
C LEU A 45 -3.85 4.64 2.73
N VAL A 46 -5.17 4.47 2.89
CA VAL A 46 -5.74 3.77 4.04
C VAL A 46 -6.21 2.37 3.65
N PHE A 47 -5.78 1.37 4.41
CA PHE A 47 -6.17 -0.04 4.22
C PHE A 47 -6.80 -0.60 5.50
N ASP A 48 -7.87 -1.40 5.37
CA ASP A 48 -8.41 -2.14 6.50
C ASP A 48 -7.65 -3.48 6.67
N ILE A 49 -7.14 -3.74 7.87
CA ILE A 49 -6.24 -4.87 8.18
C ILE A 49 -6.63 -5.60 9.47
N TYR A 50 -7.83 -6.18 9.51
CA TYR A 50 -8.47 -6.63 10.76
C TYR A 50 -7.70 -7.71 11.56
N LYS A 51 -7.25 -8.80 10.93
CA LYS A 51 -6.63 -9.96 11.62
C LYS A 51 -5.16 -10.21 11.23
N MET A 52 -4.51 -9.24 10.60
CA MET A 52 -3.18 -9.41 9.99
C MET A 52 -2.05 -9.13 11.00
N GLN A 53 -1.89 -10.02 11.99
CA GLN A 53 -0.96 -9.83 13.12
C GLN A 53 0.50 -9.61 12.68
N THR A 54 1.03 -10.44 11.78
CA THR A 54 2.41 -10.31 11.28
C THR A 54 2.64 -8.96 10.57
N THR A 55 1.68 -8.53 9.75
CA THR A 55 1.73 -7.23 9.08
C THR A 55 1.74 -6.08 10.09
N GLN A 56 0.87 -6.14 11.11
CA GLN A 56 0.84 -5.13 12.17
C GLN A 56 2.17 -5.08 12.93
N GLN A 57 2.71 -6.24 13.30
CA GLN A 57 3.99 -6.34 14.01
C GLN A 57 5.15 -5.75 13.20
N ASN A 58 5.27 -6.12 11.91
CA ASN A 58 6.30 -5.58 11.03
C ASN A 58 6.22 -4.05 10.89
N ILE A 59 5.00 -3.51 10.82
CA ILE A 59 4.77 -2.07 10.74
C ILE A 59 5.18 -1.38 12.04
N LEU A 60 4.84 -1.95 13.21
CA LEU A 60 5.26 -1.41 14.50
C LEU A 60 6.78 -1.43 14.67
N GLU A 61 7.46 -2.45 14.17
CA GLU A 61 8.91 -2.60 14.29
C GLU A 61 9.70 -1.70 13.34
N THR A 62 9.29 -1.60 12.07
CA THR A 62 10.10 -0.96 11.02
C THR A 62 9.43 0.21 10.32
N GLY A 63 8.09 0.23 10.35
CA GLY A 63 7.25 1.11 9.54
C GLY A 63 7.45 0.94 8.04
N LYS A 64 8.26 0.00 7.54
CA LYS A 64 8.60 -0.12 6.11
C LYS A 64 7.52 -0.91 5.38
N MET A 65 7.01 -0.32 4.31
CA MET A 65 5.98 -0.96 3.51
C MET A 65 6.12 -0.62 2.01
N GLN A 66 5.71 -1.56 1.17
CA GLN A 66 5.46 -1.35 -0.26
C GLN A 66 4.04 -1.75 -0.61
N VAL A 67 3.47 -1.05 -1.58
CA VAL A 67 2.13 -1.28 -2.12
C VAL A 67 2.24 -1.42 -3.63
N VAL A 68 1.51 -2.34 -4.21
CA VAL A 68 1.29 -2.40 -5.66
C VAL A 68 -0.14 -2.00 -5.97
N ILE A 69 -0.31 -1.00 -6.83
CA ILE A 69 -1.61 -0.65 -7.39
C ILE A 69 -1.51 -0.90 -8.89
N ALA A 70 -2.28 -1.85 -9.41
CA ALA A 70 -2.23 -2.26 -10.80
C ALA A 70 -3.62 -2.65 -11.31
N SER A 71 -3.85 -2.45 -12.60
CA SER A 71 -5.02 -2.97 -13.29
C SER A 71 -4.65 -3.41 -14.70
N ARG A 72 -5.37 -4.42 -15.19
CA ARG A 72 -5.38 -4.84 -16.61
C ARG A 72 -6.61 -4.32 -17.35
N GLU A 73 -7.52 -3.65 -16.65
CA GLU A 73 -8.69 -3.02 -17.26
C GLU A 73 -8.26 -1.83 -18.11
N GLY A 74 -8.71 -1.78 -19.37
CA GLY A 74 -8.25 -0.79 -20.34
C GLY A 74 -6.78 -1.02 -20.72
N THR A 75 -5.94 0.00 -20.53
CA THR A 75 -4.49 -0.10 -20.77
C THR A 75 -3.80 -0.65 -19.50
N PRO A 76 -3.13 -1.80 -19.57
CA PRO A 76 -2.42 -2.36 -18.42
C PRO A 76 -1.41 -1.36 -17.86
N ARG A 77 -1.56 -1.02 -16.58
CA ARG A 77 -0.67 -0.10 -15.89
C ARG A 77 -0.60 -0.46 -14.41
N GLY A 78 0.57 -0.24 -13.83
CA GLY A 78 0.81 -0.58 -12.43
C GLY A 78 1.95 0.22 -11.86
N TYR A 79 1.85 0.50 -10.57
CA TYR A 79 2.80 1.29 -9.82
C TYR A 79 3.21 0.54 -8.56
N ARG A 80 4.51 0.52 -8.30
CA ARG A 80 5.08 0.16 -7.01
C ARG A 80 5.24 1.44 -6.21
N ILE A 81 4.61 1.49 -5.06
CA ILE A 81 4.66 2.63 -4.15
C ILE A 81 5.42 2.18 -2.90
N THR A 82 6.52 2.87 -2.60
CA THR A 82 7.34 2.65 -1.40
C THR A 82 7.06 3.76 -0.40
N GLY A 83 6.99 3.41 0.88
CA GLY A 83 6.77 4.40 1.91
C GLY A 83 6.76 3.85 3.32
N LYS A 84 6.15 4.62 4.22
CA LYS A 84 6.04 4.32 5.64
C LYS A 84 4.61 4.04 6.04
N ALA A 85 4.43 3.10 6.95
CA ALA A 85 3.13 2.71 7.48
C ALA A 85 3.05 2.91 8.99
N GLN A 86 1.84 3.19 9.46
CA GLN A 86 1.45 3.17 10.86
C GLN A 86 0.14 2.41 11.01
N VAL A 87 -0.03 1.70 12.13
CA VAL A 87 -1.29 1.05 12.49
C VAL A 87 -2.12 1.99 13.38
N GLU A 88 -3.36 2.23 13.01
CA GLU A 88 -4.36 2.93 13.82
C GLU A 88 -5.62 2.08 13.94
N GLY A 89 -5.84 1.49 15.12
CA GLY A 89 -6.95 0.57 15.36
C GLY A 89 -6.90 -0.63 14.41
N LYS A 90 -7.86 -0.70 13.47
CA LYS A 90 -7.95 -1.78 12.46
C LYS A 90 -7.47 -1.34 11.07
N GLN A 91 -6.75 -0.23 10.99
CA GLN A 91 -6.33 0.38 9.74
C GLN A 91 -4.82 0.51 9.66
N VAL A 92 -4.30 0.47 8.43
CA VAL A 92 -2.95 0.92 8.09
C VAL A 92 -3.06 2.24 7.36
N LEU A 93 -2.34 3.23 7.87
CA LEU A 93 -2.10 4.50 7.20
C LEU A 93 -0.73 4.41 6.55
N PHE A 94 -0.70 4.34 5.23
CA PHE A 94 0.52 4.24 4.44
C PHE A 94 0.84 5.59 3.77
N LYS A 95 1.87 6.28 4.24
CA LYS A 95 2.40 7.49 3.62
C LYS A 95 3.35 7.11 2.49
N ALA A 96 2.97 7.46 1.27
CA ALA A 96 3.78 7.24 0.08
C ALA A 96 5.01 8.18 0.07
N GLU A 97 6.18 7.63 -0.22
CA GLU A 97 7.45 8.37 -0.34
C GLU A 97 8.01 8.33 -1.76
N ARG A 98 7.78 7.23 -2.49
CA ARG A 98 8.21 7.06 -3.87
C ARG A 98 7.21 6.21 -4.64
N ALA A 99 6.97 6.54 -5.90
CA ALA A 99 6.19 5.73 -6.84
C ALA A 99 7.02 5.44 -8.09
N GLU A 100 7.00 4.19 -8.51
CA GLU A 100 7.77 3.69 -9.66
C GLU A 100 6.81 2.90 -10.56
N PRO A 101 6.77 3.15 -11.88
CA PRO A 101 6.00 2.32 -12.79
C PRO A 101 6.54 0.88 -12.79
N LEU A 102 5.65 -0.10 -12.92
CA LEU A 102 5.99 -1.52 -12.99
C LEU A 102 6.10 -2.04 -14.43
N LEU A 103 5.62 -1.27 -15.40
CA LEU A 103 5.61 -1.55 -16.83
C LEU A 103 6.03 -0.31 -17.60
#